data_AF-A0A1A8BRS0-F1
#
_entry.id   AF-A0A1A8BRS0-F1
#
_cell.length_a   1.000
_cell.length_b   1.000
_cell.length_c   1.000
_cell.angle_alpha   90.00
_cell.angle_beta   90.00
_cell.angle_gamma   90.00
#
_symmetry.space_group_name_H-M   'P 1'
#
loop_
_entity.id
_entity.type
_entity.pdbx_description
1 polymer ?
#
loop_
_entity_poly.entity_id
_entity_poly.type
_entity_poly.pdbx_seq_one_letter_code
_entity_poly.pdbx_strand_id
1 'polypeptide(L)'
;FEFRHVFMTSCCLSLQLFDQLSIGDGLLVLQVFGPITVVLSVLGICGASSNYKPLLLMFSALIFVEFVALMVVASPLVQVQAEMDRMVDDIFLNTTPLHRADSYIQSELEKLQTSDSCCGLRSFEDWQNQLPESCFCSLPASESVLSSLLRNASSDGSCVMVTRHQSDPKPSDKSWVHSKPCGLILRSYLSFPVKLRIGIISAFATLTITAIGLCLSLGLEEHWRTPPVETTTDDFNRVKYQPKPSLS
;
A
#
# COMPACT_ATOMS: atom_id res chain seq x y z
N PHE A 1 -20.90 5.25 21.55
CA PHE A 1 -19.68 4.43 21.63
C PHE A 1 -19.12 4.15 20.22
N GLU A 2 -19.97 3.74 19.28
CA GLU A 2 -19.64 3.52 17.86
C GLU A 2 -18.94 4.71 17.16
N PHE A 3 -19.46 5.93 17.28
CA PHE A 3 -18.88 7.11 16.63
C PHE A 3 -17.40 7.34 17.01
N ARG A 4 -17.07 7.30 18.31
CA ARG A 4 -15.71 7.55 18.78
C ARG A 4 -14.72 6.49 18.28
N HIS A 5 -15.20 5.26 18.05
CA HIS A 5 -14.39 4.18 17.52
C HIS A 5 -14.10 4.36 16.03
N VAL A 6 -15.12 4.71 15.22
CA VAL A 6 -14.98 4.99 13.78
C VAL A 6 -14.01 6.13 13.51
N PHE A 7 -14.07 7.18 14.32
CA PHE A 7 -13.15 8.32 14.22
C PHE A 7 -11.70 7.96 14.57
N MET A 8 -11.50 7.16 15.61
CA MET A 8 -10.18 6.74 16.05
C MET A 8 -9.55 5.74 15.06
N THR A 9 -10.33 4.83 14.46
CA THR A 9 -9.84 3.96 13.37
C THR A 9 -9.57 4.73 12.09
N SER A 10 -10.40 5.71 11.72
CA SER A 10 -10.16 6.56 10.55
C SER A 10 -8.86 7.37 10.68
N CYS A 11 -8.60 7.94 11.87
CA CYS A 11 -7.36 8.66 12.21
C CYS A 11 -6.13 7.73 12.17
N CYS A 12 -6.26 6.51 12.72
CA CYS A 12 -5.20 5.51 12.68
C CYS A 12 -4.88 5.07 11.24
N LEU A 13 -5.90 4.79 10.42
CA LEU A 13 -5.71 4.42 9.02
C LEU A 13 -5.11 5.54 8.17
N SER A 14 -5.47 6.80 8.44
CA SER A 14 -4.87 7.95 7.73
C SER A 14 -3.40 8.10 8.11
N LEU A 15 -3.02 7.98 9.39
CA LEU A 15 -1.62 7.94 9.80
C LEU A 15 -0.84 6.80 9.13
N GLN A 16 -1.44 5.61 9.03
CA GLN A 16 -0.81 4.44 8.41
C GLN A 16 -0.69 4.57 6.89
N LEU A 17 -1.64 5.25 6.24
CA LEU A 17 -1.57 5.60 4.82
C LEU A 17 -0.46 6.62 4.55
N PHE A 18 -0.32 7.65 5.42
CA PHE A 18 0.75 8.63 5.33
C PHE A 18 2.14 8.02 5.54
N ASP A 19 2.28 7.10 6.49
CA ASP A 19 3.53 6.38 6.73
C ASP A 19 3.96 5.58 5.49
N GLN A 20 3.00 4.94 4.82
CA GLN A 20 3.27 4.25 3.56
C GLN A 20 3.68 5.22 2.44
N LEU A 21 3.12 6.42 2.32
CA LEU A 21 3.52 7.46 1.34
C LEU A 21 4.97 8.00 1.54
N SER A 22 5.62 7.70 2.67
CA SER A 22 6.95 8.17 3.04
C SER A 22 8.09 7.32 2.45
N ILE A 23 8.40 7.47 1.14
CA ILE A 23 9.60 6.83 0.54
C ILE A 23 10.61 7.86 -0.03
N GLY A 24 10.34 9.18 0.02
CA GLY A 24 11.34 10.17 -0.44
C GLY A 24 11.21 11.59 0.12
N ASP A 25 9.99 12.15 0.15
CA ASP A 25 9.72 13.53 0.59
C ASP A 25 8.66 13.59 1.73
N GLY A 26 8.58 12.53 2.54
CA GLY A 26 7.51 12.32 3.53
C GLY A 26 7.38 13.40 4.61
N LEU A 27 8.45 14.15 4.86
CA LEU A 27 8.46 15.22 5.87
C LEU A 27 7.55 16.39 5.50
N LEU A 28 7.51 16.79 4.22
CA LEU A 28 6.67 17.90 3.74
C LEU A 28 5.18 17.53 3.74
N VAL A 29 4.88 16.28 3.37
CA VAL A 29 3.51 15.76 3.36
C VAL A 29 2.96 15.69 4.78
N LEU A 30 3.75 15.15 5.73
CA LEU A 30 3.34 15.07 7.14
C LEU A 30 3.14 16.45 7.77
N GLN A 31 3.98 17.42 7.41
CA GLN A 31 3.92 18.78 7.95
C GLN A 31 2.67 19.55 7.50
N VAL A 32 2.10 19.23 6.33
CA VAL A 32 0.89 19.88 5.81
C VAL A 32 -0.37 19.08 6.14
N PHE A 33 -0.38 17.77 5.87
CA PHE A 33 -1.57 16.95 6.06
C PHE A 33 -1.80 16.57 7.52
N GLY A 34 -0.75 16.44 8.33
CA GLY A 34 -0.86 16.11 9.76
C GLY A 34 -1.71 17.11 10.55
N PRO A 35 -1.44 18.43 10.47
CA PRO A 35 -2.27 19.43 11.12
C PRO A 35 -3.73 19.42 10.64
N ILE A 36 -3.96 19.18 9.35
CA ILE A 36 -5.31 19.11 8.76
C ILE A 36 -6.09 17.93 9.35
N THR A 37 -5.48 16.75 9.45
CA THR A 37 -6.12 15.57 10.04
C THR A 37 -6.42 15.76 11.52
N VAL A 38 -5.57 16.45 12.27
CA VAL A 38 -5.84 16.80 13.67
C VAL A 38 -7.05 17.73 13.79
N VAL A 39 -7.12 18.79 12.97
CA VAL A 39 -8.26 19.71 12.96
C VAL A 39 -9.56 18.99 12.61
N LEU A 40 -9.54 18.11 11.60
CA LEU A 40 -10.69 17.30 11.22
C LEU A 40 -11.11 16.33 12.33
N SER A 41 -10.15 15.76 13.06
CA SER A 41 -10.43 14.88 14.20
C SER A 41 -11.14 15.64 15.33
N VAL A 42 -10.66 16.85 15.67
CA VAL A 42 -11.30 17.71 16.66
C VAL A 42 -12.70 18.12 16.21
N LEU A 43 -12.86 18.53 14.94
CA LEU A 43 -14.16 18.86 14.36
C LEU A 43 -15.12 17.67 14.37
N GLY A 44 -14.64 16.46 14.13
CA GLY A 44 -15.44 15.23 14.22
C GLY A 44 -15.95 14.96 15.63
N ILE A 45 -15.08 15.09 16.64
CA ILE A 45 -15.45 14.91 18.05
C ILE A 45 -16.42 16.02 18.50
N CYS A 46 -16.14 17.26 18.16
CA CYS A 46 -17.01 18.40 18.44
C CYS A 46 -18.36 18.26 17.73
N GLY A 47 -18.38 17.83 16.47
CA GLY A 47 -19.59 17.55 15.70
C GLY A 47 -20.46 16.48 16.35
N ALA A 48 -19.86 15.38 16.81
CA ALA A 48 -20.59 14.29 17.44
C ALA A 48 -21.14 14.65 18.84
N SER A 49 -20.50 15.58 19.55
CA SER A 49 -20.91 16.02 20.90
C SER A 49 -21.77 17.29 20.91
N SER A 50 -21.83 18.01 19.79
CA SER A 50 -22.59 19.24 19.65
C SER A 50 -24.01 18.97 19.16
N ASN A 51 -24.98 19.69 19.71
CA ASN A 51 -26.35 19.70 19.18
C ASN A 51 -26.49 20.50 17.87
N TYR A 52 -25.42 21.20 17.46
CA TYR A 52 -25.36 22.00 16.23
C TYR A 52 -25.16 21.10 15.00
N LYS A 53 -26.25 20.56 14.46
CA LYS A 53 -26.25 19.71 13.25
C LYS A 53 -25.55 20.30 12.00
N PRO A 54 -25.54 21.62 11.71
CA PRO A 54 -24.74 22.15 10.60
C PRO A 54 -23.24 21.88 10.74
N LEU A 55 -22.72 21.69 11.96
CA LEU A 55 -21.32 21.32 12.19
C LEU A 55 -21.00 19.93 11.62
N LEU A 56 -21.95 18.99 11.72
CA LEU A 56 -21.83 17.62 11.20
C LEU A 56 -21.83 17.60 9.66
N LEU A 57 -22.66 18.44 9.03
CA LEU A 57 -22.69 18.61 7.58
C LEU A 57 -21.40 19.25 7.05
N MET A 58 -20.89 20.28 7.71
CA MET A 58 -19.61 20.90 7.35
C MET A 58 -18.45 19.91 7.48
N PHE A 59 -18.42 19.12 8.56
CA PHE A 59 -17.44 18.06 8.73
C PHE A 59 -17.51 17.01 7.60
N SER A 60 -18.71 16.56 7.25
CA SER A 60 -18.92 15.61 6.15
C SER A 60 -18.44 16.16 4.80
N ALA A 61 -18.66 17.45 4.53
CA ALA A 61 -18.18 18.09 3.31
C ALA A 61 -16.65 18.17 3.26
N LEU A 62 -16.00 18.51 4.38
CA LEU A 62 -14.54 18.59 4.46
C LEU A 62 -13.87 17.22 4.25
N ILE A 63 -14.37 16.16 4.89
CA ILE A 63 -13.86 14.79 4.70
C ILE A 63 -14.06 14.32 3.26
N PHE A 64 -15.18 14.67 2.63
CA PHE A 64 -15.43 14.32 1.24
C PHE A 64 -14.41 14.99 0.30
N VAL A 65 -14.13 16.29 0.51
CA VAL A 65 -13.12 17.02 -0.27
C VAL A 65 -11.73 16.41 -0.09
N GLU A 66 -11.35 16.07 1.14
CA GLU A 66 -10.07 15.41 1.42
C GLU A 66 -9.99 14.04 0.75
N PHE A 67 -11.05 13.23 0.83
CA PHE A 67 -11.12 11.93 0.16
C PHE A 67 -10.92 12.05 -1.35
N VAL A 68 -11.60 13.01 -2.00
CA VAL A 68 -11.43 13.26 -3.44
C VAL A 68 -10.00 13.69 -3.76
N ALA A 69 -9.41 14.58 -2.97
CA ALA A 69 -8.02 15.01 -3.15
C ALA A 69 -7.04 13.83 -3.03
N LEU A 70 -7.22 12.96 -2.03
CA LEU A 70 -6.41 11.75 -1.85
C LEU A 70 -6.56 10.80 -3.02
N MET A 71 -7.77 10.61 -3.55
CA MET A 71 -8.00 9.75 -4.72
C MET A 71 -7.33 10.30 -5.98
N VAL A 72 -7.32 11.62 -6.19
CA VAL A 72 -6.63 12.25 -7.32
C VAL A 72 -5.11 12.05 -7.22
N VAL A 73 -4.54 12.23 -6.03
CA VAL A 73 -3.10 12.01 -5.79
C VAL A 73 -2.72 10.53 -5.87
N ALA A 74 -3.61 9.63 -5.46
CA ALA A 74 -3.38 8.18 -5.49
C ALA A 74 -3.68 7.53 -6.85
N SER A 75 -4.42 8.20 -7.73
CA SER A 75 -4.80 7.70 -9.07
C SER A 75 -3.64 7.19 -9.94
N PRO A 76 -2.46 7.86 -10.04
CA PRO A 76 -1.35 7.35 -10.85
C PRO A 76 -0.86 5.96 -10.39
N LEU A 77 -1.13 5.58 -9.13
CA LEU A 77 -0.68 4.33 -8.55
C LEU A 77 -1.46 3.10 -9.06
N VAL A 78 -2.72 3.28 -9.46
CA VAL A 78 -3.59 2.19 -9.91
C VAL A 78 -3.25 1.77 -11.34
N GLN A 79 -2.91 2.72 -12.21
CA GLN A 79 -2.56 2.43 -13.60
C GLN A 79 -1.24 1.67 -13.70
N VAL A 80 -0.29 2.00 -12.83
CA VAL A 80 1.02 1.40 -12.92
C VAL A 80 1.01 -0.06 -12.47
N GLN A 81 0.13 -0.50 -11.55
CA GLN A 81 0.05 -1.91 -11.17
C GLN A 81 -0.30 -2.87 -12.32
N ALA A 82 -1.24 -2.48 -13.19
CA ALA A 82 -1.66 -3.31 -14.31
C ALA A 82 -0.57 -3.47 -15.38
N GLU A 83 0.32 -2.48 -15.49
CA GLU A 83 1.40 -2.46 -16.46
C GLU A 83 2.76 -2.82 -15.84
N MET A 84 2.86 -2.94 -14.50
CA MET A 84 4.11 -3.22 -13.78
C MET A 84 4.80 -4.47 -14.31
N ASP A 85 4.08 -5.57 -14.53
CA ASP A 85 4.70 -6.82 -14.96
C ASP A 85 5.34 -6.68 -16.35
N ARG A 86 4.67 -6.00 -17.27
CA ARG A 86 5.18 -5.73 -18.62
C ARG A 86 6.32 -4.75 -18.61
N MET A 87 6.21 -3.66 -17.85
CA MET A 87 7.25 -2.66 -17.70
C MET A 87 8.53 -3.28 -17.10
N VAL A 88 8.39 -4.15 -16.09
CA VAL A 88 9.52 -4.84 -15.48
C VAL A 88 10.16 -5.82 -16.46
N ASP A 89 9.36 -6.55 -17.26
CA ASP A 89 9.90 -7.40 -18.34
C ASP A 89 10.68 -6.58 -19.39
N ASP A 90 10.15 -5.43 -19.81
CA ASP A 90 10.79 -4.56 -20.80
C ASP A 90 12.10 -3.97 -20.27
N ILE A 91 12.12 -3.56 -19.00
CA ILE A 91 13.35 -3.13 -18.32
C ILE A 91 14.36 -4.27 -18.27
N PHE A 92 13.96 -5.50 -17.95
CA PHE A 92 14.88 -6.64 -17.90
C PHE A 92 15.50 -6.92 -19.28
N LEU A 93 14.71 -6.79 -20.35
CA LEU A 93 15.20 -6.92 -21.72
C LEU A 93 16.16 -5.79 -22.11
N ASN A 94 15.89 -4.55 -21.73
CA ASN A 94 16.75 -3.41 -22.05
C ASN A 94 18.05 -3.38 -21.23
N THR A 95 18.05 -4.00 -20.04
CA THR A 95 19.18 -4.01 -19.11
C THR A 95 20.09 -5.24 -19.30
N THR A 96 19.67 -6.21 -20.11
CA THR A 96 20.51 -7.36 -20.48
C THR A 96 21.37 -7.02 -21.71
N PRO A 97 22.67 -7.35 -21.71
CA PRO A 97 23.39 -8.12 -20.70
C PRO A 97 23.83 -7.26 -19.49
N LEU A 98 23.70 -7.83 -18.28
CA LEU A 98 23.84 -7.10 -17.01
C LEU A 98 25.23 -6.49 -16.80
N HIS A 99 26.27 -7.09 -17.38
CA HIS A 99 27.64 -6.56 -17.28
C HIS A 99 27.81 -5.18 -17.95
N ARG A 100 26.89 -4.77 -18.83
CA ARG A 100 26.88 -3.43 -19.47
C ARG A 100 25.90 -2.47 -18.82
N ALA A 101 25.11 -2.93 -17.84
CA ALA A 101 24.17 -2.09 -17.14
C ALA A 101 24.90 -1.03 -16.31
N ASP A 102 24.18 0.00 -15.90
CA ASP A 102 24.74 1.04 -15.04
C ASP A 102 25.27 0.44 -13.71
N SER A 103 26.37 0.99 -13.22
CA SER A 103 27.02 0.54 -11.97
C SER A 103 26.07 0.53 -10.77
N TYR A 104 25.11 1.46 -10.72
CA TYR A 104 24.09 1.50 -9.68
C TYR A 104 23.20 0.25 -9.73
N ILE A 105 22.73 -0.12 -10.92
CA ILE A 105 21.87 -1.29 -11.12
C ILE A 105 22.62 -2.58 -10.77
N GLN A 106 23.89 -2.68 -11.18
CA GLN A 106 24.72 -3.83 -10.81
C GLN A 106 24.83 -3.96 -9.29
N SER A 107 25.14 -2.86 -8.59
CA SER A 107 25.30 -2.89 -7.13
C SER A 107 24.01 -3.26 -6.37
N GLU A 108 22.84 -2.78 -6.81
CA GLU A 108 21.57 -3.13 -6.18
C GLU A 108 21.18 -4.59 -6.47
N LEU A 109 21.45 -5.06 -7.68
CA LEU A 109 21.20 -6.45 -8.04
C LEU A 109 22.13 -7.42 -7.30
N GLU A 110 23.40 -7.08 -7.09
CA GLU A 110 24.34 -7.88 -6.30
C GLU A 110 23.89 -8.01 -4.85
N LYS A 111 23.40 -6.93 -4.22
CA LYS A 111 22.80 -6.98 -2.88
C LYS A 111 21.62 -7.94 -2.82
N LEU A 112 20.74 -7.88 -3.81
CA LEU A 112 19.59 -8.78 -3.92
C LEU A 112 20.03 -10.24 -4.10
N GLN A 113 21.02 -10.49 -4.96
CA GLN A 113 21.58 -11.81 -5.19
C GLN A 113 22.18 -12.42 -3.92
N THR A 114 22.91 -11.64 -3.14
CA THR A 114 23.46 -12.06 -1.85
C THR A 114 22.38 -12.29 -0.79
N SER A 115 21.36 -11.42 -0.74
CA SER A 115 20.25 -11.53 0.23
C SER A 115 19.36 -12.75 -0.03
N ASP A 116 18.98 -12.97 -1.28
CA ASP A 116 17.94 -13.93 -1.66
C ASP A 116 18.47 -15.17 -2.40
N SER A 117 19.80 -15.35 -2.44
CA SER A 117 20.48 -16.53 -3.02
C SER A 117 19.99 -16.83 -4.45
N CYS A 118 19.94 -15.80 -5.29
CA CYS A 118 19.51 -15.84 -6.68
C CYS A 118 20.61 -15.29 -7.60
N CYS A 119 20.54 -15.55 -8.91
CA CYS A 119 21.49 -14.99 -9.87
C CYS A 119 20.81 -14.60 -11.20
N GLY A 120 21.15 -13.41 -11.68
CA GLY A 120 20.60 -12.82 -12.90
C GLY A 120 19.12 -12.44 -12.77
N LEU A 121 18.56 -11.80 -13.81
CA LEU A 121 17.16 -11.38 -13.80
C LEU A 121 16.25 -12.54 -14.22
N ARG A 122 16.55 -13.16 -15.36
CA ARG A 122 15.86 -14.34 -15.90
C ARG A 122 16.66 -15.61 -15.71
N SER A 123 17.98 -15.51 -15.74
CA SER A 123 18.92 -16.62 -15.59
C SER A 123 20.31 -16.08 -15.25
N PHE A 124 21.17 -16.91 -14.67
CA PHE A 124 22.58 -16.59 -14.47
C PHE A 124 23.31 -16.25 -15.79
N GLU A 125 22.80 -16.74 -16.93
CA GLU A 125 23.30 -16.45 -18.28
C GLU A 125 23.19 -14.97 -18.68
N ASP A 126 22.37 -14.18 -17.97
CA ASP A 126 22.23 -12.74 -18.19
C ASP A 126 23.55 -11.97 -17.98
N TRP A 127 24.46 -12.55 -17.19
CA TRP A 127 25.82 -12.06 -16.96
C TRP A 127 26.83 -12.51 -18.02
N GLN A 128 26.42 -13.39 -18.94
CA GLN A 128 27.28 -14.00 -19.95
C GLN A 128 28.54 -14.62 -19.33
N ASN A 129 29.73 -14.10 -19.63
CA ASN A 129 31.01 -14.62 -19.12
C ASN A 129 31.55 -13.85 -17.90
N GLN A 130 30.82 -12.86 -17.41
CA GLN A 130 31.23 -11.94 -16.34
C GLN A 130 30.28 -12.05 -15.14
N LEU A 131 30.26 -13.23 -14.50
CA LEU A 131 29.47 -13.44 -13.29
C LEU A 131 30.12 -12.74 -12.09
N PRO A 132 29.34 -11.98 -11.29
CA PRO A 132 29.80 -11.38 -10.04
C PRO A 132 29.91 -12.41 -8.92
N GLU A 133 30.64 -12.07 -7.87
CA GLU A 133 30.83 -12.95 -6.70
C GLU A 133 29.50 -13.29 -5.98
N SER A 134 28.54 -12.37 -6.01
CA SER A 134 27.18 -12.54 -5.44
C SER A 134 26.38 -13.69 -6.06
N CYS A 135 26.77 -14.18 -7.24
CA CYS A 135 26.11 -15.28 -7.92
C CYS A 135 26.64 -16.66 -7.53
N PHE A 136 27.80 -16.75 -6.86
CA PHE A 136 28.41 -18.03 -6.53
C PHE A 136 27.85 -18.62 -5.23
N CYS A 137 27.58 -19.92 -5.28
CA CYS A 137 27.17 -20.68 -4.12
C CYS A 137 28.38 -21.25 -3.38
N SER A 138 28.41 -21.10 -2.06
CA SER A 138 29.29 -21.89 -1.21
C SER A 138 28.63 -23.23 -0.90
N LEU A 139 29.05 -24.32 -1.56
CA LEU A 139 28.66 -25.66 -1.10
C LEU A 139 29.43 -25.97 0.20
N PRO A 140 28.77 -26.45 1.27
CA PRO A 140 29.49 -26.92 2.44
C PRO A 140 30.37 -28.11 2.04
N ALA A 141 31.68 -27.98 2.30
CA ALA A 141 32.67 -29.01 2.02
C ALA A 141 32.45 -30.25 2.91
N SER A 142 31.57 -31.15 2.49
CA SER A 142 31.59 -32.55 2.93
C SER A 142 30.97 -33.44 1.86
N GLU A 143 31.84 -34.08 1.07
CA GLU A 143 31.49 -34.97 -0.05
C GLU A 143 30.75 -36.27 0.33
N SER A 144 30.34 -36.47 1.59
CA SER A 144 29.79 -37.77 2.03
C SER A 144 28.42 -37.75 2.69
N VAL A 145 27.77 -36.59 2.87
CA VAL A 145 26.42 -36.51 3.48
C VAL A 145 25.34 -36.00 2.51
N LEU A 146 25.74 -35.51 1.34
CA LEU A 146 24.85 -34.73 0.46
C LEU A 146 23.83 -35.59 -0.32
N SER A 147 24.16 -36.85 -0.65
CA SER A 147 23.27 -37.70 -1.47
C SER A 147 21.97 -38.11 -0.76
N SER A 148 21.95 -38.16 0.57
CA SER A 148 20.76 -38.53 1.35
C SER A 148 19.92 -37.32 1.79
N LEU A 149 20.51 -36.12 1.86
CA LEU A 149 19.79 -34.87 2.13
C LEU A 149 19.06 -34.31 0.90
N LEU A 150 19.53 -34.62 -0.33
CA LEU A 150 18.90 -34.15 -1.57
C LEU A 150 17.49 -34.72 -1.84
N ARG A 151 17.01 -35.74 -1.11
CA ARG A 151 15.60 -36.18 -1.24
C ARG A 151 14.63 -35.44 -0.35
N ASN A 152 15.08 -34.83 0.75
CA ASN A 152 14.18 -34.26 1.77
C ASN A 152 14.41 -32.78 2.07
N ALA A 153 15.43 -32.12 1.50
CA ALA A 153 15.59 -30.66 1.56
C ALA A 153 14.79 -29.96 0.46
N SER A 154 13.46 -29.98 0.58
CA SER A 154 12.54 -29.14 -0.17
C SER A 154 12.51 -27.70 0.41
N SER A 155 13.65 -27.01 0.43
CA SER A 155 13.68 -25.55 0.57
C SER A 155 15.02 -24.95 0.12
N ASP A 156 14.92 -24.19 -0.96
CA ASP A 156 15.53 -22.87 -1.13
C ASP A 156 17.03 -22.80 -1.48
N GLY A 157 17.37 -23.21 -2.71
CA GLY A 157 18.65 -22.87 -3.34
C GLY A 157 19.20 -23.97 -4.24
N SER A 158 18.61 -24.18 -5.42
CA SER A 158 19.23 -25.07 -6.41
C SER A 158 20.46 -24.35 -7.00
N CYS A 159 21.66 -24.81 -6.64
CA CYS A 159 22.89 -24.35 -7.26
C CYS A 159 23.25 -25.28 -8.42
N VAL A 160 23.70 -24.71 -9.53
CA VAL A 160 24.10 -25.45 -10.74
C VAL A 160 25.58 -25.30 -10.98
N MET A 161 26.22 -26.38 -11.43
CA MET A 161 27.64 -26.36 -11.80
C MET A 161 27.78 -25.74 -13.19
N VAL A 162 28.62 -24.71 -13.30
CA VAL A 162 28.97 -24.07 -14.57
C VAL A 162 30.46 -24.29 -14.85
N THR A 163 30.78 -24.61 -16.10
CA THR A 163 32.17 -24.77 -16.54
C THR A 163 32.63 -23.44 -17.13
N ARG A 164 33.61 -22.78 -16.51
CA ARG A 164 34.16 -21.55 -17.07
C ARG A 164 35.05 -21.89 -18.26
N HIS A 165 34.68 -21.47 -19.47
CA HIS A 165 35.58 -21.46 -20.61
C HIS A 165 36.58 -20.30 -20.44
N GLN A 166 37.60 -20.50 -19.61
CA GLN A 166 38.70 -19.56 -19.51
C GLN A 166 39.63 -19.76 -20.70
N SER A 167 40.01 -18.67 -21.36
CA SER A 167 40.94 -18.67 -22.51
C SER A 167 42.40 -18.92 -22.11
N ASP A 168 42.65 -19.45 -20.91
CA ASP A 168 43.98 -19.76 -20.40
C ASP A 168 44.14 -21.27 -20.13
N PRO A 169 45.35 -21.84 -20.31
CA PRO A 169 45.60 -23.29 -20.32
C PRO A 169 45.74 -23.87 -18.90
N LYS A 170 44.69 -23.75 -18.07
CA LYS A 170 44.62 -24.42 -16.75
C LYS A 170 43.30 -25.18 -16.60
N PRO A 171 43.26 -26.23 -15.73
CA PRO A 171 42.15 -27.16 -15.69
C PRO A 171 40.88 -26.39 -15.36
N SER A 172 39.84 -26.65 -16.14
CA SER A 172 38.50 -26.05 -16.04
C SER A 172 38.01 -26.02 -14.59
N ASP A 173 38.06 -24.84 -13.97
CA ASP A 173 37.50 -24.59 -12.65
C ASP A 173 35.98 -24.74 -12.71
N LYS A 174 35.47 -25.68 -11.92
CA LYS A 174 34.03 -25.95 -11.78
C LYS A 174 33.49 -25.03 -10.69
N SER A 175 32.68 -24.05 -11.06
CA SER A 175 32.04 -23.12 -10.12
C SER A 175 30.56 -23.42 -9.94
N TRP A 176 30.04 -23.30 -8.73
CA TRP A 176 28.61 -23.46 -8.43
C TRP A 176 27.92 -22.10 -8.43
N VAL A 177 26.82 -21.96 -9.15
CA VAL A 177 26.09 -20.70 -9.34
C VAL A 177 24.64 -20.88 -8.93
N HIS A 178 24.03 -19.85 -8.34
CA HIS A 178 22.60 -19.87 -8.00
C HIS A 178 21.76 -20.02 -9.28
N SER A 179 20.90 -21.04 -9.34
CA SER A 179 20.03 -21.26 -10.51
C SER A 179 18.72 -20.46 -10.45
N LYS A 180 18.36 -19.96 -9.26
CA LYS A 180 17.12 -19.21 -9.03
C LYS A 180 17.25 -17.82 -9.65
N PRO A 181 16.31 -17.38 -10.51
CA PRO A 181 16.35 -16.04 -11.09
C PRO A 181 15.89 -14.99 -10.07
N CYS A 182 16.58 -13.84 -10.01
CA CYS A 182 16.20 -12.74 -9.13
C CYS A 182 14.99 -11.97 -9.64
N GLY A 183 14.63 -12.07 -10.92
CA GLY A 183 13.54 -11.30 -11.51
C GLY A 183 12.18 -11.59 -10.87
N LEU A 184 11.92 -12.84 -10.45
CA LEU A 184 10.66 -13.18 -9.74
C LEU A 184 10.62 -12.57 -8.33
N ILE A 185 11.75 -12.59 -7.63
CA ILE A 185 11.89 -11.98 -6.31
C ILE A 185 11.70 -10.47 -6.44
N LEU A 186 12.39 -9.85 -7.39
CA LEU A 186 12.32 -8.41 -7.66
C LEU A 186 10.88 -7.97 -8.02
N ARG A 187 10.17 -8.73 -8.87
CA ARG A 187 8.73 -8.50 -9.15
C ARG A 187 7.87 -8.55 -7.89
N SER A 188 8.14 -9.52 -7.01
CA SER A 188 7.44 -9.63 -5.73
C SER A 188 7.68 -8.38 -4.86
N TYR A 189 8.94 -7.98 -4.69
CA TYR A 189 9.33 -6.78 -3.94
C TYR A 189 8.71 -5.50 -4.50
N LEU A 190 8.67 -5.34 -5.84
CA LEU A 190 8.07 -4.17 -6.49
C LEU A 190 6.54 -4.17 -6.38
N SER A 191 5.89 -5.34 -6.46
CA SER A 191 4.42 -5.43 -6.41
C SER A 191 3.84 -5.34 -5.00
N PHE A 192 4.60 -5.76 -3.98
CA PHE A 192 4.18 -5.75 -2.58
C PHE A 192 3.73 -4.36 -2.06
N PRO A 193 4.52 -3.28 -2.17
CA PRO A 193 4.12 -1.97 -1.69
C PRO A 193 2.90 -1.43 -2.45
N VAL A 194 2.76 -1.73 -3.75
CA VAL A 194 1.61 -1.30 -4.56
C VAL A 194 0.34 -1.99 -4.09
N LYS A 195 0.36 -3.32 -3.88
CA LYS A 195 -0.77 -4.09 -3.34
C LYS A 195 -1.18 -3.60 -1.96
N LEU A 196 -0.19 -3.34 -1.09
CA LEU A 196 -0.41 -2.84 0.25
C LEU A 196 -1.13 -1.49 0.24
N ARG A 197 -0.65 -0.54 -0.57
CA ARG A 197 -1.27 0.80 -0.70
C ARG A 197 -2.71 0.73 -1.21
N ILE A 198 -2.98 -0.09 -2.22
CA ILE A 198 -4.33 -0.26 -2.76
C ILE A 198 -5.28 -0.82 -1.69
N GLY A 199 -4.80 -1.78 -0.89
CA GLY A 199 -5.55 -2.31 0.26
C GLY A 199 -5.93 -1.22 1.25
N ILE A 200 -4.99 -0.32 1.60
CA ILE A 200 -5.24 0.77 2.54
C ILE A 200 -6.21 1.80 1.98
N ILE A 201 -6.06 2.19 0.70
CA ILE A 201 -6.97 3.14 0.04
C ILE A 201 -8.39 2.58 0.01
N SER A 202 -8.54 1.29 -0.31
CA SER A 202 -9.84 0.60 -0.31
C SER A 202 -10.48 0.63 1.09
N ALA A 203 -9.72 0.26 2.12
CA ALA A 203 -10.22 0.30 3.50
C ALA A 203 -10.62 1.72 3.93
N PHE A 204 -9.79 2.72 3.63
CA PHE A 204 -10.08 4.12 3.93
C PHE A 204 -11.36 4.59 3.23
N ALA A 205 -11.52 4.28 1.93
CA ALA A 205 -12.72 4.63 1.17
C ALA A 205 -13.99 4.05 1.80
N THR A 206 -13.96 2.80 2.26
CA THR A 206 -15.11 2.19 2.92
C THR A 206 -15.46 2.89 4.24
N LEU A 207 -14.46 3.28 5.03
CA LEU A 207 -14.65 4.02 6.28
C LEU A 207 -15.22 5.41 6.03
N THR A 208 -14.70 6.16 5.04
CA THR A 208 -15.17 7.50 4.72
C THR A 208 -16.60 7.48 4.19
N ILE A 209 -16.96 6.53 3.31
CA ILE A 209 -18.32 6.39 2.79
C ILE A 209 -19.30 6.08 3.93
N THR A 210 -18.92 5.17 4.84
CA THR A 210 -19.75 4.82 5.99
C THR A 210 -19.93 6.03 6.92
N ALA A 211 -18.86 6.76 7.22
CA ALA A 211 -18.92 7.95 8.07
C ALA A 211 -19.80 9.05 7.47
N ILE A 212 -19.67 9.34 6.17
CA ILE A 212 -20.50 10.31 5.45
C ILE A 212 -21.98 9.88 5.50
N GLY A 213 -22.27 8.60 5.23
CA GLY A 213 -23.63 8.07 5.30
C GLY A 213 -24.29 8.27 6.67
N LEU A 214 -23.55 7.97 7.74
CA LEU A 214 -24.03 8.19 9.11
C LEU A 214 -24.24 9.69 9.39
N CYS A 215 -23.30 10.55 9.00
CA CYS A 215 -23.43 12.00 9.21
C CYS A 215 -24.63 12.59 8.47
N LEU A 216 -24.85 12.17 7.21
CA LEU A 216 -26.01 12.60 6.42
C LEU A 216 -27.32 12.10 7.02
N SER A 217 -27.38 10.84 7.50
CA SER A 217 -28.60 10.33 8.15
C SER A 217 -28.98 11.14 9.39
N LEU A 218 -28.02 11.50 10.24
CA LEU A 218 -28.25 12.29 11.45
C LEU A 218 -28.56 13.75 11.16
N GLY A 219 -27.91 14.34 10.15
CA GLY A 219 -28.17 15.71 9.72
C GLY A 219 -29.55 15.87 9.06
N LEU A 220 -29.97 14.89 8.26
CA LEU A 220 -31.21 14.95 7.52
C LEU A 220 -32.44 14.57 8.37
N GLU A 221 -32.28 13.79 9.44
CA GLU A 221 -33.38 13.45 10.36
C GLU A 221 -34.07 14.70 10.92
N GLU A 222 -33.35 15.81 11.10
CA GLU A 222 -33.93 17.09 11.53
C GLU A 222 -34.75 17.78 10.44
N HIS A 223 -34.38 17.64 9.17
CA HIS A 223 -35.14 18.22 8.07
C HIS A 223 -36.49 17.52 7.86
N TRP A 224 -36.54 16.21 8.13
CA TRP A 224 -37.76 15.40 7.98
C TRP A 224 -38.61 15.30 9.26
N ARG A 225 -38.09 15.68 10.44
CA ARG A 225 -38.93 15.84 11.63
C ARG A 225 -39.88 17.01 11.39
N THR A 226 -41.15 16.70 11.18
CA THR A 226 -42.23 17.69 11.15
C THR A 226 -42.15 18.55 12.43
N PRO A 227 -42.34 19.88 12.35
CA PRO A 227 -42.38 20.71 13.54
C PRO A 227 -43.48 20.18 14.47
N PRO A 228 -43.26 20.20 15.80
CA PRO A 228 -44.29 19.77 16.75
C PRO A 228 -45.57 20.58 16.48
N VAL A 229 -46.65 19.89 16.11
CA VAL A 229 -47.95 20.51 15.92
C VAL A 229 -48.66 20.48 17.27
N GLU A 230 -49.04 21.64 17.78
CA GLU A 230 -49.81 21.74 19.03
C GLU A 230 -51.29 21.57 18.69
N THR A 231 -51.95 20.61 19.34
CA THR A 231 -53.38 20.35 19.17
C THR A 231 -54.16 21.14 20.21
N THR A 232 -54.92 22.14 19.78
CA THR A 232 -55.86 22.87 20.64
C THR A 232 -57.28 22.41 20.34
N THR A 233 -58.04 22.10 21.39
CA THR A 233 -59.45 21.69 21.29
C THR A 233 -60.32 22.87 21.71
N ASP A 234 -61.15 23.36 20.79
CA ASP A 234 -62.11 24.44 21.08
C ASP A 234 -63.33 23.92 21.85
N ASP A 235 -64.15 24.82 22.42
CA ASP A 235 -65.36 24.52 23.20
C ASP A 235 -66.37 23.64 22.41
N PHE A 236 -66.34 23.74 21.07
CA PHE A 236 -67.10 22.89 20.15
C PHE A 236 -66.43 21.55 19.79
N ASN A 237 -65.43 21.11 20.56
CA ASN A 237 -64.69 19.87 20.37
C ASN A 237 -63.98 19.75 18.99
N ARG A 238 -63.67 20.89 18.36
CA ARG A 238 -62.97 20.96 17.08
C ARG A 238 -61.46 21.03 17.32
N VAL A 239 -60.71 20.11 16.72
CA VAL A 239 -59.24 20.07 16.81
C VAL A 239 -58.64 21.05 15.81
N LYS A 240 -57.84 22.00 16.30
CA LYS A 240 -57.10 22.96 15.48
C LYS A 240 -55.61 22.67 15.57
N TYR A 241 -54.99 22.45 14.41
CA TYR A 241 -53.55 22.24 14.27
C TYR A 241 -52.87 23.60 14.06
N GLN A 242 -51.99 24.01 14.97
CA GLN A 242 -51.17 25.22 14.82
C GLN A 242 -49.68 24.84 14.85
N PRO A 243 -48.84 25.45 13.98
CA PRO A 243 -47.39 25.32 14.09
C PRO A 243 -46.93 25.93 15.42
N LYS A 244 -46.13 25.20 16.20
CA LYS A 244 -45.58 25.71 17.46
C LYS A 244 -44.64 26.89 17.16
N PRO A 245 -44.86 28.09 17.74
CA PRO A 245 -44.01 29.24 17.47
C PRO A 245 -42.61 28.96 18.02
N SER A 246 -41.59 29.17 17.18
CA SER A 246 -40.19 29.15 17.59
C SER A 246 -39.94 30.34 18.52
N LEU A 247 -39.70 30.07 19.80
CA LEU A 247 -39.26 31.09 20.75
C LEU A 247 -37.87 31.56 20.31
N SER A 248 -37.78 32.84 19.90
CA SER A 248 -36.54 33.53 19.51
C SER A 248 -35.56 33.65 20.66
#